data_AF-A0A4P7C270-F1
#
_entry.id   AF-A0A4P7C270-F1
#
_cell.length_a   1.000
_cell.length_b   1.000
_cell.length_c   1.000
_cell.angle_alpha   90.00
_cell.angle_beta   90.00
_cell.angle_gamma   90.00
#
_symmetry.space_group_name_H-M   'P 1'
#
loop_
_entity.id
_entity.type
_entity.pdbx_description
1 polymer ?
#
loop_
_entity_poly.entity_id
_entity_poly.type
_entity_poly.pdbx_seq_one_letter_code
_entity_poly.pdbx_strand_id
1 'polypeptide(L)'
;MSINASVVDLFCGAGGLSHGFILESMPVAAGVDIDESCRYAYEYNNRAPFVKRDVATLKPQEIENLFYKHKRRILAGCAPCQPFSVYNQKNNNPNWQLLADFGNLVDYVRPDVVSMENVPRLLKFWEGRVFLNFINILRKADYYITWDIVYCPDYGLPQKRSRLVLLASRLGPITLSKPMHTKKYLTVRDAIGNLKSIDAGEIDSSDPLHHASRLSETNLKRIKNSRPGGSWRDWDSNLIANCHQENSGRGYASVYGRMVWDEPSPTITTQFYGFGNGRFGHPEQDRALSLREGAILQGFPMDYQFVEPGRPIYFAKLGRMIGNAVPVELGRVVARSIKQHLKAYE
;
A
#
# COMPACT_ATOMS: atom_id res chain seq x y z
N MET A 1 10.47 -0.67 -26.78
CA MET A 1 10.73 0.79 -26.83
C MET A 1 10.38 1.39 -25.47
N SER A 2 11.28 2.20 -24.92
CA SER A 2 11.01 2.98 -23.71
C SER A 2 9.95 4.04 -24.03
N ILE A 3 8.94 4.19 -23.17
CA ILE A 3 7.88 5.21 -23.36
C ILE A 3 8.49 6.59 -23.16
N ASN A 4 8.05 7.57 -23.95
CA ASN A 4 8.49 8.96 -23.80
C ASN A 4 7.84 9.66 -22.60
N ALA A 5 8.07 9.17 -21.38
CA ALA A 5 7.43 9.64 -20.15
C ALA A 5 8.44 9.92 -19.02
N SER A 6 7.99 10.70 -18.04
CA SER A 6 8.69 10.99 -16.79
C SER A 6 7.68 10.99 -15.66
N VAL A 7 7.88 10.12 -14.67
CA VAL A 7 6.99 9.94 -13.52
C VAL A 7 7.57 10.62 -12.29
N VAL A 8 6.77 11.43 -11.60
CA VAL A 8 7.07 11.91 -10.25
C VAL A 8 6.00 11.36 -9.31
N ASP A 9 6.44 10.71 -8.22
CA ASP A 9 5.56 10.06 -7.24
C ASP A 9 5.54 10.86 -5.93
N LEU A 10 4.41 11.51 -5.63
CA LEU A 10 4.21 12.24 -4.38
C LEU A 10 3.65 11.29 -3.31
N PHE A 11 4.08 11.48 -2.06
CA PHE A 11 3.79 10.58 -0.94
C PHE A 11 4.30 9.16 -1.21
N CYS A 12 5.53 9.06 -1.75
CA CYS A 12 6.02 7.82 -2.35
C CYS A 12 6.27 6.69 -1.34
N GLY A 13 6.44 7.01 -0.04
CA GLY A 13 6.78 6.05 1.00
C GLY A 13 7.93 5.12 0.58
N ALA A 14 7.76 3.82 0.83
CA ALA A 14 8.76 2.80 0.46
C ALA A 14 8.96 2.64 -1.07
N GLY A 15 8.12 3.27 -1.89
CA GLY A 15 8.19 3.23 -3.35
C GLY A 15 7.36 2.14 -4.02
N GLY A 16 6.34 1.57 -3.36
CA GLY A 16 5.53 0.50 -3.97
C GLY A 16 4.84 0.89 -5.28
N LEU A 17 4.29 2.11 -5.36
CA LEU A 17 3.69 2.65 -6.59
C LEU A 17 4.77 2.86 -7.67
N SER A 18 5.84 3.58 -7.33
CA SER A 18 7.01 3.79 -8.18
C SER A 18 7.61 2.49 -8.72
N HIS A 19 7.71 1.45 -7.89
CA HIS A 19 8.23 0.16 -8.31
C HIS A 19 7.33 -0.49 -9.37
N GLY A 20 6.01 -0.34 -9.24
CA GLY A 20 5.07 -0.76 -10.27
C GLY A 20 5.30 -0.05 -11.62
N PHE A 21 5.59 1.25 -11.62
CA PHE A 21 5.99 1.98 -12.83
C PHE A 21 7.28 1.43 -13.45
N ILE A 22 8.28 1.12 -12.62
CA ILE A 22 9.56 0.57 -13.08
C ILE A 22 9.39 -0.81 -13.71
N LEU A 23 8.60 -1.69 -13.10
CA LEU A 23 8.29 -3.01 -13.66
C LEU A 23 7.59 -2.95 -15.01
N GLU A 24 6.87 -1.85 -15.29
CA GLU A 24 6.25 -1.57 -16.59
C GLU A 24 7.13 -0.71 -17.52
N SER A 25 8.41 -0.56 -17.17
CA SER A 25 9.43 0.20 -17.92
C SER A 25 9.08 1.67 -18.12
N MET A 26 8.43 2.29 -17.13
CA MET A 26 8.15 3.72 -17.11
C MET A 26 9.23 4.46 -16.30
N PRO A 27 9.88 5.50 -16.85
CA PRO A 27 10.95 6.20 -16.15
C PRO A 27 10.45 6.99 -14.93
N VAL A 28 10.88 6.60 -13.74
CA VAL A 28 10.61 7.33 -12.49
C VAL A 28 11.71 8.35 -12.24
N ALA A 29 11.35 9.62 -12.31
CA ALA A 29 12.25 10.76 -12.14
C ALA A 29 12.57 11.05 -10.68
N ALA A 30 11.59 10.99 -9.79
CA ALA A 30 11.77 11.22 -8.36
C ALA A 30 10.57 10.74 -7.55
N GLY A 31 10.81 10.41 -6.28
CA GLY A 31 9.78 10.24 -5.26
C GLY A 31 9.87 11.35 -4.22
N VAL A 32 8.74 11.84 -3.73
CA VAL A 32 8.67 12.88 -2.71
C VAL A 32 7.92 12.36 -1.49
N ASP A 33 8.53 12.41 -0.32
CA ASP A 33 7.87 12.07 0.94
C ASP A 33 8.50 12.84 2.11
N ILE A 34 7.77 12.98 3.21
CA ILE A 34 8.24 13.63 4.44
C ILE A 34 9.00 12.64 5.33
N ASP A 35 8.67 11.34 5.25
CA ASP A 35 9.27 10.29 6.04
C ASP A 35 10.62 9.86 5.45
N GLU A 36 11.67 10.55 5.90
CA GLU A 36 13.07 10.28 5.56
C GLU A 36 13.46 8.81 5.74
N SER A 37 12.76 8.06 6.60
CA SER A 37 13.09 6.66 6.78
C SER A 37 12.83 5.78 5.58
N CYS A 38 11.97 6.23 4.67
CA CYS A 38 11.68 5.52 3.43
C CYS A 38 12.78 5.70 2.38
N ARG A 39 13.69 6.67 2.54
CA ARG A 39 14.72 7.02 1.53
C ARG A 39 15.46 5.80 1.02
N TYR A 40 16.06 5.01 1.92
CA TYR A 40 16.87 3.87 1.51
C TYR A 40 16.03 2.85 0.74
N ALA A 41 14.87 2.47 1.26
CA ALA A 41 13.96 1.55 0.60
C ALA A 41 13.50 2.07 -0.77
N TYR A 42 13.30 3.38 -0.89
CA TYR A 42 12.93 4.00 -2.15
C TYR A 42 14.09 3.99 -3.15
N GLU A 43 15.22 4.62 -2.81
CA GLU A 43 16.33 4.86 -3.73
C GLU A 43 17.02 3.57 -4.16
N TYR A 44 17.24 2.63 -3.23
CA TYR A 44 17.94 1.39 -3.51
C TYR A 44 17.19 0.53 -4.55
N ASN A 45 15.88 0.35 -4.36
CA ASN A 45 15.10 -0.56 -5.19
C ASN A 45 14.60 0.08 -6.48
N ASN A 46 14.36 1.40 -6.47
CA ASN A 46 13.76 2.10 -7.60
C ASN A 46 14.79 2.84 -8.46
N ARG A 47 16.04 2.97 -8.00
CA ARG A 47 17.12 3.69 -8.70
C ARG A 47 16.70 5.10 -9.14
N ALA A 48 15.87 5.73 -8.31
CA ALA A 48 15.34 7.08 -8.51
C ALA A 48 15.57 7.89 -7.22
N PRO A 49 15.84 9.20 -7.32
CA PRO A 49 16.11 10.04 -6.15
C PRO A 49 14.87 10.18 -5.27
N PHE A 50 15.09 10.21 -3.96
CA PHE A 50 14.08 10.55 -2.96
C PHE A 50 14.26 12.00 -2.51
N VAL A 51 13.17 12.77 -2.49
CA VAL A 51 13.15 14.17 -2.12
C VAL A 51 12.39 14.33 -0.80
N LYS A 52 13.10 14.71 0.26
CA LYS A 52 12.49 14.92 1.58
C LYS A 52 11.79 16.27 1.62
N ARG A 53 10.48 16.27 1.38
CA ARG A 53 9.63 17.46 1.41
C ARG A 53 8.23 17.14 1.90
N ASP A 54 7.64 18.10 2.58
CA ASP A 54 6.20 18.07 2.87
C ASP A 54 5.44 18.61 1.67
N VAL A 55 4.54 17.80 1.11
CA VAL A 55 3.72 18.17 -0.05
C VAL A 55 2.85 19.39 0.24
N ALA A 56 2.44 19.63 1.48
CA ALA A 56 1.66 20.81 1.87
C ALA A 56 2.44 22.13 1.68
N THR A 57 3.77 22.08 1.62
CA THR A 57 4.65 23.26 1.48
C THR A 57 5.47 23.25 0.19
N LEU A 58 5.32 22.20 -0.62
CA LEU A 58 6.08 22.00 -1.84
C LEU A 58 5.64 23.01 -2.89
N LYS A 59 6.61 23.71 -3.50
CA LYS A 59 6.30 24.68 -4.56
C LYS A 59 6.13 23.99 -5.91
N PRO A 60 5.23 24.45 -6.80
CA PRO A 60 5.06 23.86 -8.14
C PRO A 60 6.37 23.73 -8.92
N GLN A 61 7.24 24.76 -8.86
CA GLN A 61 8.52 24.76 -9.56
C GLN A 61 9.48 23.68 -9.05
N GLU A 62 9.40 23.29 -7.77
CA GLU A 62 10.19 22.18 -7.24
C GLU A 62 9.79 20.88 -7.94
N ILE A 63 8.50 20.66 -8.21
CA ILE A 63 8.02 19.47 -8.93
C ILE A 63 8.39 19.53 -10.41
N GLU A 64 8.22 20.69 -11.06
CA GLU A 64 8.56 20.86 -12.47
C GLU A 64 10.02 20.51 -12.77
N ASN A 65 10.91 20.90 -11.87
CA ASN A 65 12.35 20.64 -11.98
C ASN A 65 12.73 19.17 -11.80
N LEU A 66 11.85 18.34 -11.23
CA LEU A 66 12.09 16.89 -11.09
C LEU A 66 11.85 16.15 -12.40
N PHE A 67 10.92 16.62 -13.24
CA PHE A 67 10.62 15.92 -14.49
C PHE A 67 11.79 15.95 -15.48
N TYR A 68 12.00 14.83 -16.17
CA TYR A 68 12.89 14.80 -17.32
C TYR A 68 12.35 15.72 -18.42
N LYS A 69 13.25 16.53 -19.00
CA LYS A 69 12.92 17.49 -20.05
C LYS A 69 12.41 16.78 -21.31
N HIS A 70 11.46 17.41 -22.01
CA HIS A 70 10.87 16.93 -23.27
C HIS A 70 10.21 15.54 -23.19
N LYS A 71 9.76 15.14 -21.99
CA LYS A 71 8.99 13.91 -21.74
C LYS A 71 7.54 14.24 -21.37
N ARG A 72 6.63 13.30 -21.61
CA ARG A 72 5.28 13.36 -21.05
C ARG A 72 5.35 13.28 -19.52
N ARG A 73 4.75 14.24 -18.83
CA ARG A 73 4.78 14.36 -17.37
C ARG A 73 3.65 13.55 -16.75
N ILE A 74 4.00 12.66 -15.84
CA ILE A 74 3.04 11.87 -15.06
C ILE A 74 3.25 12.22 -13.59
N LEU A 75 2.23 12.80 -12.97
CA LEU A 75 2.25 13.08 -11.54
C LEU A 75 1.37 12.05 -10.82
N ALA A 76 2.00 11.16 -10.08
CA ALA A 76 1.33 10.19 -9.24
C ALA A 76 1.27 10.70 -7.79
N GLY A 77 0.20 10.38 -7.07
CA GLY A 77 0.06 10.75 -5.66
C GLY A 77 -0.76 9.76 -4.86
N CYS A 78 -0.22 9.31 -3.73
CA CYS A 78 -0.93 8.48 -2.75
C CYS A 78 -1.16 9.28 -1.45
N ALA A 79 -1.99 10.33 -1.52
CA ALA A 79 -2.23 11.21 -0.39
C ALA A 79 -2.66 10.41 0.87
N PRO A 80 -2.10 10.70 2.06
CA PRO A 80 -2.30 9.88 3.25
C PRO A 80 -3.78 9.60 3.56
N CYS A 81 -4.11 8.32 3.68
CA CYS A 81 -5.49 7.87 3.89
C CYS A 81 -5.94 7.82 5.37
N GLN A 82 -5.04 8.18 6.30
CA GLN A 82 -5.25 8.05 7.74
C GLN A 82 -6.54 8.73 8.26
N PRO A 83 -6.94 9.94 7.79
CA PRO A 83 -8.20 10.56 8.17
C PRO A 83 -9.44 9.77 7.72
N PHE A 84 -9.29 8.93 6.69
CA PHE A 84 -10.38 8.22 6.03
C PHE A 84 -10.47 6.74 6.45
N SER A 85 -9.56 6.26 7.32
CA SER A 85 -9.50 4.86 7.75
C SER A 85 -10.60 4.50 8.75
N VAL A 86 -11.12 3.26 8.69
CA VAL A 86 -12.23 2.77 9.54
C VAL A 86 -11.99 2.99 11.04
N TYR A 87 -10.72 2.90 11.47
CA TYR A 87 -10.31 3.02 12.87
C TYR A 87 -10.18 4.47 13.37
N ASN A 88 -10.03 5.45 12.48
CA ASN A 88 -9.98 6.88 12.84
C ASN A 88 -11.35 7.54 12.67
N GLN A 89 -12.32 7.18 13.53
CA GLN A 89 -13.66 7.79 13.52
C GLN A 89 -13.70 9.17 14.21
N LYS A 90 -12.64 9.54 14.94
CA LYS A 90 -12.48 10.89 15.50
C LYS A 90 -11.82 11.78 14.44
N ASN A 91 -12.63 12.59 13.76
CA ASN A 91 -12.32 13.44 12.59
C ASN A 91 -11.27 14.56 12.83
N ASN A 92 -10.27 14.37 13.70
CA ASN A 92 -9.35 15.44 14.13
C ASN A 92 -7.98 15.41 13.41
N ASN A 93 -7.77 14.53 12.43
CA ASN A 93 -6.51 14.52 11.69
C ASN A 93 -6.61 15.48 10.48
N PRO A 94 -5.87 16.62 10.46
CA PRO A 94 -5.97 17.63 9.41
C PRO A 94 -5.43 17.17 8.05
N ASN A 95 -4.77 16.01 7.99
CA ASN A 95 -4.14 15.47 6.78
C ASN A 95 -5.11 15.19 5.62
N TRP A 96 -6.43 15.36 5.81
CA TRP A 96 -7.39 15.29 4.70
C TRP A 96 -7.20 16.45 3.70
N GLN A 97 -6.58 17.56 4.14
CA GLN A 97 -6.26 18.71 3.29
C GLN A 97 -5.20 18.39 2.22
N LEU A 98 -4.36 17.38 2.45
CA LEU A 98 -3.29 16.99 1.52
C LEU A 98 -3.81 16.57 0.14
N LEU A 99 -5.07 16.12 0.03
CA LEU A 99 -5.68 15.85 -1.28
C LEU A 99 -5.98 17.15 -2.04
N ALA A 100 -6.36 18.22 -1.33
CA ALA A 100 -6.55 19.53 -1.93
C ALA A 100 -5.20 20.14 -2.33
N ASP A 101 -4.17 20.01 -1.49
CA ASP A 101 -2.80 20.45 -1.82
C ASP A 101 -2.28 19.73 -3.07
N PHE A 102 -2.51 18.41 -3.16
CA PHE A 102 -2.19 17.64 -4.36
C PHE A 102 -2.95 18.16 -5.60
N GLY A 103 -4.24 18.44 -5.46
CA GLY A 103 -5.05 19.04 -6.53
C GLY A 103 -4.50 20.39 -6.99
N ASN A 104 -4.11 21.26 -6.06
CA ASN A 104 -3.51 22.55 -6.38
C ASN A 104 -2.20 22.38 -7.15
N LEU A 105 -1.33 21.46 -6.71
CA LEU A 105 -0.08 21.15 -7.42
C LEU A 105 -0.34 20.65 -8.84
N VAL A 106 -1.37 19.82 -9.05
CA VAL A 106 -1.78 19.37 -10.39
C VAL A 106 -2.24 20.54 -11.26
N ASP A 107 -3.03 21.47 -10.70
CA ASP A 107 -3.52 22.64 -11.42
C ASP A 107 -2.38 23.57 -11.86
N TYR A 108 -1.38 23.79 -11.00
CA TYR A 108 -0.21 24.61 -11.35
C TYR A 108 0.77 23.90 -12.30
N VAL A 109 1.15 22.65 -12.01
CA VAL A 109 2.19 21.91 -12.77
C VAL A 109 1.65 21.41 -14.13
N ARG A 110 0.33 21.24 -14.25
CA ARG A 110 -0.37 20.81 -15.47
C ARG A 110 0.23 19.54 -16.13
N PRO A 111 0.52 18.43 -15.40
CA PRO A 111 1.07 17.20 -15.99
C PRO A 111 0.18 16.63 -17.10
N ASP A 112 0.74 15.84 -18.03
CA ASP A 112 -0.05 15.22 -19.12
C ASP A 112 -1.04 14.16 -18.57
N VAL A 113 -0.63 13.47 -17.51
CA VAL A 113 -1.40 12.43 -16.83
C VAL A 113 -1.22 12.54 -15.31
N VAL A 114 -2.30 12.29 -14.57
CA VAL A 114 -2.33 12.23 -13.11
C VAL A 114 -2.85 10.86 -12.68
N SER A 115 -2.24 10.31 -11.63
CA SER A 115 -2.79 9.15 -10.92
C SER A 115 -2.97 9.47 -9.44
N MET A 116 -4.08 9.04 -8.87
CA MET A 116 -4.35 9.13 -7.44
C MET A 116 -4.79 7.77 -6.90
N GLU A 117 -4.19 7.36 -5.78
CA GLU A 117 -4.62 6.20 -5.00
C GLU A 117 -5.16 6.66 -3.64
N ASN A 118 -6.28 6.07 -3.21
CA ASN A 118 -6.73 6.18 -1.82
C ASN A 118 -7.59 4.98 -1.36
N VAL A 119 -8.07 5.04 -0.11
CA VAL A 119 -9.05 4.07 0.40
C VAL A 119 -10.45 4.32 -0.16
N PRO A 120 -11.27 3.28 -0.41
CA PRO A 120 -12.64 3.44 -0.92
C PRO A 120 -13.53 4.33 -0.06
N ARG A 121 -13.26 4.39 1.26
CA ARG A 121 -14.03 5.22 2.20
C ARG A 121 -13.96 6.72 1.89
N LEU A 122 -12.94 7.17 1.16
CA LEU A 122 -12.84 8.57 0.71
C LEU A 122 -14.11 9.02 -0.05
N LEU A 123 -14.75 8.12 -0.83
CA LEU A 123 -15.99 8.42 -1.56
C LEU A 123 -17.16 8.84 -0.67
N LYS A 124 -17.14 8.44 0.61
CA LYS A 124 -18.20 8.73 1.59
C LYS A 124 -17.77 9.72 2.66
N PHE A 125 -16.48 10.05 2.73
CA PHE A 125 -15.96 10.93 3.77
C PHE A 125 -16.50 12.36 3.58
N TRP A 126 -17.11 12.92 4.63
CA TRP A 126 -17.83 14.18 4.59
C TRP A 126 -18.80 14.26 3.41
N GLU A 127 -19.66 13.24 3.28
CA GLU A 127 -20.63 13.12 2.19
C GLU A 127 -19.97 13.15 0.78
N GLY A 128 -18.70 12.74 0.69
CA GLY A 128 -17.93 12.70 -0.55
C GLY A 128 -17.34 14.06 -0.97
N ARG A 129 -17.55 15.14 -0.19
CA ARG A 129 -17.11 16.50 -0.54
C ARG A 129 -15.61 16.59 -0.83
N VAL A 130 -14.78 15.87 -0.06
CA VAL A 130 -13.31 15.87 -0.24
C VAL A 130 -12.93 15.31 -1.61
N PHE A 131 -13.50 14.17 -2.01
CA PHE A 131 -13.26 13.57 -3.32
C PHE A 131 -13.85 14.43 -4.46
N LEU A 132 -15.08 14.91 -4.31
CA LEU A 132 -15.74 15.76 -5.30
C LEU A 132 -14.99 17.07 -5.55
N ASN A 133 -14.40 17.67 -4.51
CA ASN A 133 -13.56 18.85 -4.66
C ASN A 133 -12.32 18.55 -5.51
N PHE A 134 -11.64 17.43 -5.27
CA PHE A 134 -10.50 17.01 -6.07
C PHE A 134 -10.89 16.77 -7.54
N ILE A 135 -12.01 16.08 -7.79
CA ILE A 135 -12.56 15.91 -9.15
C ILE A 135 -12.84 17.27 -9.81
N ASN A 136 -13.42 18.23 -9.08
CA ASN A 136 -13.74 19.55 -9.62
C ASN A 136 -12.49 20.36 -9.97
N ILE A 137 -11.41 20.25 -9.19
CA ILE A 137 -10.10 20.85 -9.53
C ILE A 137 -9.62 20.28 -10.87
N LEU A 138 -9.59 18.95 -11.01
CA LEU A 138 -9.15 18.29 -12.24
C LEU A 138 -10.02 18.65 -13.46
N ARG A 139 -11.35 18.75 -13.29
CA ARG A 139 -12.27 19.14 -14.38
C ARG A 139 -12.05 20.58 -14.82
N LYS A 140 -11.87 21.51 -13.87
CA LYS A 140 -11.55 22.93 -14.17
C LYS A 140 -10.21 23.06 -14.87
N ALA A 141 -9.31 22.12 -14.62
CA ALA A 141 -8.03 21.97 -15.29
C ALA A 141 -8.13 21.16 -16.61
N ASP A 142 -9.32 20.97 -17.19
CA ASP A 142 -9.53 20.29 -18.48
C ASP A 142 -9.00 18.86 -18.56
N TYR A 143 -8.99 18.12 -17.45
CA TYR A 143 -8.68 16.70 -17.48
C TYR A 143 -9.91 15.84 -17.79
N TYR A 144 -9.71 14.82 -18.62
CA TYR A 144 -10.58 13.66 -18.70
C TYR A 144 -10.29 12.75 -17.51
N ILE A 145 -11.32 12.36 -16.75
CA ILE A 145 -11.16 11.66 -15.47
C ILE A 145 -11.90 10.33 -15.49
N THR A 146 -11.22 9.27 -15.05
CA THR A 146 -11.79 7.96 -14.79
C THR A 146 -11.35 7.48 -13.42
N TRP A 147 -12.22 6.81 -12.69
CA TRP A 147 -11.86 6.18 -11.41
C TRP A 147 -12.70 4.92 -11.18
N ASP A 148 -12.15 4.00 -10.38
CA ASP A 148 -12.84 2.79 -9.94
C ASP A 148 -12.31 2.31 -8.59
N ILE A 149 -13.04 1.39 -7.94
CA ILE A 149 -12.54 0.62 -6.80
C ILE A 149 -11.85 -0.65 -7.31
N VAL A 150 -10.53 -0.62 -7.34
CA VAL A 150 -9.70 -1.76 -7.70
C VAL A 150 -9.63 -2.75 -6.54
N TYR A 151 -10.15 -3.96 -6.76
CA TYR A 151 -9.93 -5.10 -5.87
C TYR A 151 -8.64 -5.81 -6.27
N CYS A 152 -7.59 -5.70 -5.45
CA CYS A 152 -6.24 -6.12 -5.82
C CYS A 152 -6.10 -7.63 -6.18
N PRO A 153 -6.87 -8.56 -5.59
CA PRO A 153 -6.87 -9.96 -6.05
C PRO A 153 -7.26 -10.13 -7.51
N ASP A 154 -8.13 -9.26 -8.03
CA ASP A 154 -8.51 -9.29 -9.44
C ASP A 154 -7.33 -8.99 -10.39
N TYR A 155 -6.25 -8.45 -9.84
CA TYR A 155 -5.03 -8.08 -10.55
C TYR A 155 -3.83 -8.92 -10.12
N GLY A 156 -4.04 -10.01 -9.38
CA GLY A 156 -2.96 -10.95 -9.04
C GLY A 156 -2.19 -10.59 -7.76
N LEU A 157 -2.75 -9.76 -6.88
CA LEU A 157 -2.21 -9.61 -5.53
C LEU A 157 -2.82 -10.68 -4.60
N PRO A 158 -2.03 -11.47 -3.86
CA PRO A 158 -2.54 -12.49 -2.92
C PRO A 158 -3.08 -11.89 -1.61
N GLN A 159 -3.81 -10.78 -1.69
CA GLN A 159 -4.27 -9.98 -0.56
C GLN A 159 -5.64 -9.36 -0.84
N LYS A 160 -6.62 -9.61 0.03
CA LYS A 160 -7.95 -8.96 0.01
C LYS A 160 -7.81 -7.48 0.37
N ARG A 161 -7.47 -6.65 -0.62
CA ARG A 161 -7.29 -5.19 -0.49
C ARG A 161 -8.01 -4.48 -1.62
N SER A 162 -8.84 -3.49 -1.28
CA SER A 162 -9.50 -2.61 -2.25
C SER A 162 -8.96 -1.20 -2.14
N ARG A 163 -8.81 -0.53 -3.29
CA ARG A 163 -8.34 0.86 -3.38
C ARG A 163 -9.12 1.64 -4.42
N LEU A 164 -9.45 2.88 -4.08
CA LEU A 164 -9.92 3.86 -5.04
C LEU A 164 -8.73 4.28 -5.89
N VAL A 165 -8.80 4.04 -7.19
CA VAL A 165 -7.79 4.48 -8.15
C VAL A 165 -8.45 5.46 -9.10
N LEU A 166 -7.83 6.61 -9.28
CA LEU A 166 -8.23 7.62 -10.23
C LEU A 166 -7.10 7.87 -11.21
N LEU A 167 -7.45 7.91 -12.50
CA LEU A 167 -6.60 8.39 -13.57
C LEU A 167 -7.23 9.63 -14.18
N ALA A 168 -6.39 10.60 -14.54
CA ALA A 168 -6.81 11.77 -15.27
C ALA A 168 -5.80 12.09 -16.37
N SER A 169 -6.26 12.51 -17.56
CA SER A 169 -5.37 12.92 -18.64
C SER A 169 -5.85 14.20 -19.33
N ARG A 170 -4.89 15.02 -19.78
CA ARG A 170 -5.15 16.18 -20.65
C ARG A 170 -5.19 15.82 -22.15
N LEU A 171 -4.73 14.62 -22.51
CA LEU A 171 -4.61 14.18 -23.91
C LEU A 171 -5.95 13.70 -24.47
N GLY A 172 -6.80 13.14 -23.61
CA GLY A 172 -8.09 12.57 -23.98
C GLY A 172 -8.61 11.57 -22.93
N PRO A 173 -9.76 10.92 -23.19
CA PRO A 173 -10.32 9.91 -22.30
C PRO A 173 -9.32 8.79 -21.97
N ILE A 174 -9.10 8.55 -20.68
CA ILE A 174 -8.22 7.50 -20.16
C ILE A 174 -9.06 6.44 -19.43
N THR A 175 -8.64 5.18 -19.46
CA THR A 175 -9.32 4.08 -18.76
C THR A 175 -8.37 3.25 -17.92
N LEU A 176 -8.90 2.59 -16.89
CA LEU A 176 -8.15 1.61 -16.11
C LEU A 176 -8.06 0.29 -16.86
N SER A 177 -6.90 -0.36 -16.76
CA SER A 177 -6.71 -1.70 -17.29
C SER A 177 -7.67 -2.70 -16.62
N LYS A 178 -8.17 -3.64 -17.41
CA LYS A 178 -9.16 -4.63 -16.95
C LYS A 178 -8.52 -5.65 -15.98
N PRO A 179 -9.31 -6.20 -15.04
CA PRO A 179 -8.93 -7.36 -14.24
C PRO A 179 -8.29 -8.50 -15.02
N MET A 180 -7.30 -9.16 -14.42
CA MET A 180 -6.64 -10.35 -14.98
C MET A 180 -7.19 -11.66 -14.40
N HIS A 181 -7.68 -11.64 -13.16
CA HIS A 181 -8.11 -12.81 -12.40
C HIS A 181 -9.54 -12.59 -11.88
N THR A 182 -10.55 -13.25 -12.45
CA THR A 182 -11.95 -13.06 -11.97
C THR A 182 -12.57 -14.32 -11.36
N LYS A 183 -11.82 -15.43 -11.31
CA LYS A 183 -12.34 -16.74 -10.87
C LYS A 183 -11.42 -17.50 -9.92
N LYS A 184 -10.11 -17.28 -10.00
CA LYS A 184 -9.10 -17.93 -9.14
C LYS A 184 -8.04 -16.90 -8.76
N TYR A 185 -7.93 -16.63 -7.47
CA TYR A 185 -6.98 -15.66 -6.92
C TYR A 185 -5.69 -16.34 -6.48
N LEU A 186 -4.59 -15.58 -6.48
CA LEU A 186 -3.39 -16.00 -5.78
C LEU A 186 -3.65 -16.04 -4.27
N THR A 187 -2.99 -16.97 -3.61
CA THR A 187 -3.25 -17.33 -2.22
C THR A 187 -2.05 -17.02 -1.33
N VAL A 188 -2.25 -17.12 -0.01
CA VAL A 188 -1.14 -17.07 0.96
C VAL A 188 -0.10 -18.14 0.63
N ARG A 189 -0.52 -19.34 0.21
CA ARG A 189 0.37 -20.43 -0.17
C ARG A 189 1.25 -20.07 -1.35
N ASP A 190 0.66 -19.48 -2.40
CA ASP A 190 1.42 -19.05 -3.59
C ASP A 190 2.48 -18.00 -3.25
N ALA A 191 2.21 -17.16 -2.24
CA ALA A 191 3.06 -16.03 -1.88
C ALA A 191 4.21 -16.41 -0.93
N ILE A 192 3.90 -17.12 0.16
CA ILE A 192 4.85 -17.34 1.26
C ILE A 192 5.06 -18.82 1.61
N GLY A 193 4.39 -19.75 0.91
CA GLY A 193 4.43 -21.18 1.24
C GLY A 193 5.80 -21.86 1.08
N ASN A 194 6.73 -21.24 0.35
CA ASN A 194 8.08 -21.76 0.13
C ASN A 194 9.13 -21.12 1.06
N LEU A 195 8.75 -20.21 1.96
CA LEU A 195 9.68 -19.62 2.91
C LEU A 195 10.04 -20.64 4.00
N LYS A 196 11.26 -20.51 4.52
CA LYS A 196 11.76 -21.37 5.60
C LYS A 196 10.90 -21.19 6.85
N SER A 197 10.77 -22.24 7.65
CA SER A 197 10.11 -22.12 8.96
C SER A 197 10.97 -21.32 9.93
N ILE A 198 10.33 -20.46 10.72
CA ILE A 198 10.93 -19.74 11.84
C ILE A 198 9.95 -19.72 13.02
N ASP A 199 10.48 -19.67 14.23
CA ASP A 199 9.70 -19.54 15.46
C ASP A 199 9.35 -18.08 15.80
N ALA A 200 8.46 -17.89 16.77
CA ALA A 200 8.12 -16.57 17.27
C ALA A 200 9.37 -15.88 17.87
N GLY A 201 9.77 -14.73 17.32
CA GLY A 201 10.97 -14.00 17.74
C GLY A 201 12.25 -14.43 17.04
N GLU A 202 12.20 -15.43 16.17
CA GLU A 202 13.35 -15.88 15.39
C GLU A 202 13.56 -15.03 14.14
N ILE A 203 14.81 -15.01 13.68
CA ILE A 203 15.29 -14.39 12.46
C ILE A 203 15.90 -15.47 11.59
N ASP A 204 15.52 -15.53 10.32
CA ASP A 204 16.25 -16.37 9.38
C ASP A 204 17.66 -15.82 9.11
N SER A 205 18.65 -16.71 9.10
CA SER A 205 20.06 -16.35 8.91
C SER A 205 20.37 -15.76 7.52
N SER A 206 19.55 -16.04 6.51
CA SER A 206 19.76 -15.59 5.13
C SER A 206 18.93 -14.36 4.75
N ASP A 207 17.85 -14.08 5.48
CA ASP A 207 17.01 -12.90 5.27
C ASP A 207 16.66 -12.20 6.60
N PRO A 208 17.33 -11.08 6.91
CA PRO A 208 17.07 -10.33 8.14
C PRO A 208 15.61 -9.86 8.27
N LEU A 209 14.87 -9.70 7.17
CA LEU A 209 13.46 -9.32 7.21
C LEU A 209 12.54 -10.53 7.40
N HIS A 210 13.01 -11.76 7.19
CA HIS A 210 12.30 -12.94 7.63
C HIS A 210 12.49 -13.14 9.14
N HIS A 211 11.96 -12.16 9.87
CA HIS A 211 12.05 -11.97 11.31
C HIS A 211 10.64 -11.88 11.86
N ALA A 212 10.28 -12.81 12.74
CA ALA A 212 9.00 -12.83 13.43
C ALA A 212 9.06 -12.05 14.74
N SER A 213 7.97 -11.39 15.13
CA SER A 213 7.91 -10.76 16.44
C SER A 213 7.83 -11.81 17.56
N ARG A 214 8.40 -11.50 18.73
CA ARG A 214 8.23 -12.35 19.91
C ARG A 214 6.76 -12.32 20.36
N LEU A 215 6.25 -13.47 20.78
CA LEU A 215 4.95 -13.57 21.42
C LEU A 215 5.12 -13.61 22.95
N SER A 216 4.20 -12.97 23.67
CA SER A 216 4.06 -13.19 25.11
C SER A 216 3.58 -14.63 25.36
N GLU A 217 3.81 -15.15 26.56
CA GLU A 217 3.33 -16.49 26.95
C GLU A 217 1.83 -16.68 26.69
N THR A 218 1.02 -15.68 27.02
CA THR A 218 -0.43 -15.69 26.76
C THR A 218 -0.73 -15.77 25.27
N ASN A 219 -0.03 -14.99 24.43
CA ASN A 219 -0.27 -15.00 22.98
C ASN A 219 0.26 -16.29 22.33
N LEU A 220 1.31 -16.91 22.88
CA LEU A 220 1.77 -18.22 22.44
C LEU A 220 0.73 -19.31 22.76
N LYS A 221 0.08 -19.25 23.93
CA LYS A 221 -1.06 -20.15 24.26
C LYS A 221 -2.23 -19.92 23.31
N ARG A 222 -2.57 -18.65 23.02
CA ARG A 222 -3.67 -18.29 22.10
C ARG A 222 -3.42 -18.82 20.68
N ILE A 223 -2.23 -18.60 20.12
CA ILE A 223 -1.96 -19.02 18.74
C ILE A 223 -1.95 -20.54 18.60
N LYS A 224 -1.44 -21.27 19.60
CA LYS A 224 -1.52 -22.74 19.67
C LYS A 224 -2.95 -23.28 19.68
N ASN A 225 -3.88 -22.54 20.28
CA ASN A 225 -5.31 -22.87 20.29
C ASN A 225 -6.05 -22.36 19.05
N SER A 226 -5.40 -21.60 18.18
CA SER A 226 -6.00 -21.05 16.97
C SER A 226 -5.90 -22.00 15.79
N ARG A 227 -6.97 -22.09 15.00
CA ARG A 227 -7.00 -22.83 13.74
C ARG A 227 -7.02 -21.87 12.54
N PRO A 228 -6.48 -22.25 11.36
CA PRO A 228 -6.63 -21.49 10.12
C PRO A 228 -8.08 -21.08 9.87
N GLY A 229 -8.33 -19.80 9.58
CA GLY A 229 -9.70 -19.30 9.30
C GLY A 229 -10.60 -19.15 10.53
N GLY A 230 -10.27 -19.79 11.65
CA GLY A 230 -11.00 -19.71 12.92
C GLY A 230 -10.92 -18.34 13.59
N SER A 231 -11.51 -18.24 14.78
CA SER A 231 -11.57 -17.03 15.60
C SER A 231 -11.24 -17.33 17.06
N TRP A 232 -10.96 -16.30 17.86
CA TRP A 232 -10.82 -16.43 19.31
C TRP A 232 -12.07 -16.99 20.00
N ARG A 233 -13.21 -17.01 19.30
CA ARG A 233 -14.46 -17.62 19.74
C ARG A 233 -14.40 -19.14 19.83
N ASP A 234 -13.42 -19.77 19.18
CA ASP A 234 -13.22 -21.21 19.18
C ASP A 234 -12.37 -21.69 20.38
N TRP A 235 -11.85 -20.76 21.19
CA TRP A 235 -10.94 -21.07 22.29
C TRP A 235 -11.67 -21.27 23.63
N ASP A 236 -10.95 -21.86 24.58
CA ASP A 236 -11.33 -21.85 25.98
C ASP A 236 -11.51 -20.40 26.50
N SER A 237 -12.51 -20.21 27.36
CA SER A 237 -12.93 -18.89 27.84
C SER A 237 -11.81 -18.11 28.55
N ASN A 238 -10.87 -18.80 29.19
CA ASN A 238 -9.73 -18.21 29.89
C ASN A 238 -8.67 -17.61 28.95
N LEU A 239 -8.71 -17.90 27.64
CA LEU A 239 -7.79 -17.32 26.64
C LEU A 239 -8.39 -16.10 25.92
N ILE A 240 -9.71 -15.92 25.99
CA ILE A 240 -10.42 -14.80 25.36
C ILE A 240 -10.05 -13.51 26.08
N ALA A 241 -9.53 -12.51 25.35
CA ALA A 241 -9.19 -11.22 25.92
C ALA A 241 -10.44 -10.51 26.49
N ASN A 242 -10.30 -9.84 27.65
CA ASN A 242 -11.42 -9.20 28.36
C ASN A 242 -12.24 -8.28 27.45
N CYS A 243 -11.60 -7.46 26.62
CA CYS A 243 -12.28 -6.56 25.70
C CYS A 243 -13.19 -7.28 24.68
N HIS A 244 -12.93 -8.54 24.36
CA HIS A 244 -13.76 -9.36 23.47
C HIS A 244 -14.92 -10.07 24.18
N GLN A 245 -14.91 -10.12 25.50
CA GLN A 245 -16.03 -10.61 26.31
C GLN A 245 -17.13 -9.54 26.45
N GLU A 246 -16.78 -8.27 26.28
CA GLU A 246 -17.72 -7.14 26.28
C GLU A 246 -18.53 -7.03 24.98
N ASN A 247 -19.72 -6.43 25.06
CA ASN A 247 -20.63 -6.23 23.91
C ASN A 247 -19.98 -5.40 22.79
N SER A 248 -19.12 -4.45 23.14
CA SER A 248 -18.38 -3.57 22.24
C SER A 248 -17.31 -4.31 21.42
N GLY A 249 -16.73 -5.39 21.96
CA GLY A 249 -15.65 -6.15 21.33
C GLY A 249 -16.08 -7.36 20.50
N ARG A 250 -17.37 -7.73 20.55
CA ARG A 250 -17.91 -8.90 19.82
C ARG A 250 -17.69 -8.82 18.30
N GLY A 251 -17.55 -7.63 17.71
CA GLY A 251 -17.39 -7.43 16.26
C GLY A 251 -16.01 -7.77 15.68
N TYR A 252 -14.97 -7.88 16.51
CA TYR A 252 -13.58 -8.03 16.05
C TYR A 252 -13.15 -9.49 15.92
N ALA A 253 -13.94 -10.30 15.19
CA ALA A 253 -13.72 -11.74 15.05
C ALA A 253 -12.39 -12.11 14.36
N SER A 254 -11.81 -11.18 13.59
CA SER A 254 -10.56 -11.40 12.86
C SER A 254 -9.31 -11.26 13.73
N VAL A 255 -9.39 -10.62 14.90
CA VAL A 255 -8.24 -10.39 15.77
C VAL A 255 -7.75 -11.72 16.34
N TYR A 256 -6.42 -11.87 16.48
CA TYR A 256 -5.79 -13.14 16.85
C TYR A 256 -6.14 -14.31 15.92
N GLY A 257 -6.47 -14.03 14.65
CA GLY A 257 -6.78 -15.06 13.68
C GLY A 257 -5.53 -15.59 12.98
N ARG A 258 -5.52 -16.89 12.66
CA ARG A 258 -4.61 -17.46 11.65
C ARG A 258 -5.15 -17.22 10.25
N MET A 259 -4.26 -16.94 9.30
CA MET A 259 -4.60 -16.94 7.88
C MET A 259 -4.92 -18.36 7.40
N VAL A 260 -5.50 -18.46 6.21
CA VAL A 260 -5.78 -19.72 5.51
C VAL A 260 -4.82 -19.80 4.32
N TRP A 261 -4.19 -20.96 4.12
CA TRP A 261 -3.23 -21.14 3.04
C TRP A 261 -3.82 -20.89 1.66
N ASP A 262 -5.01 -21.42 1.41
CA ASP A 262 -5.65 -21.44 0.08
C ASP A 262 -6.62 -20.27 -0.13
N GLU A 263 -6.46 -19.20 0.64
CA GLU A 263 -7.16 -17.92 0.44
C GLU A 263 -6.14 -16.77 0.26
N PRO A 264 -6.53 -15.64 -0.36
CA PRO A 264 -5.74 -14.42 -0.27
C PRO A 264 -5.68 -13.90 1.18
N SER A 265 -4.56 -13.28 1.55
CA SER A 265 -4.35 -12.74 2.91
C SER A 265 -5.33 -11.61 3.23
N PRO A 266 -5.59 -11.28 4.51
CA PRO A 266 -6.22 -10.01 4.84
C PRO A 266 -5.35 -8.84 4.42
N THR A 267 -5.91 -7.62 4.43
CA THR A 267 -5.13 -6.40 4.16
C THR A 267 -3.94 -6.30 5.12
N ILE A 268 -2.74 -6.16 4.58
CA ILE A 268 -1.52 -5.95 5.37
C ILE A 268 -1.55 -4.52 5.92
N THR A 269 -1.65 -4.40 7.24
CA THR A 269 -1.73 -3.12 7.96
C THR A 269 -0.38 -2.73 8.55
N THR A 270 -0.25 -1.52 9.09
CA THR A 270 1.02 -1.03 9.65
C THR A 270 1.57 -1.82 10.85
N GLN A 271 0.78 -2.72 11.42
CA GLN A 271 1.15 -3.56 12.55
C GLN A 271 0.88 -5.05 12.29
N PHE A 272 0.92 -5.48 11.02
CA PHE A 272 0.67 -6.87 10.61
C PHE A 272 1.57 -7.88 11.35
N TYR A 273 2.73 -7.46 11.81
CA TYR A 273 3.68 -8.31 12.54
C TYR A 273 3.19 -8.69 13.96
N GLY A 274 2.09 -8.13 14.44
CA GLY A 274 1.52 -8.43 15.75
C GLY A 274 0.31 -9.34 15.64
N PHE A 275 0.34 -10.49 16.32
CA PHE A 275 -0.76 -11.48 16.30
C PHE A 275 -2.10 -10.89 16.77
N GLY A 276 -2.08 -10.01 17.77
CA GLY A 276 -3.27 -9.35 18.30
C GLY A 276 -3.81 -8.17 17.48
N ASN A 277 -3.27 -7.91 16.29
CA ASN A 277 -3.66 -6.74 15.48
C ASN A 277 -4.56 -7.09 14.29
N GLY A 278 -4.95 -8.36 14.15
CA GLY A 278 -5.77 -8.84 13.05
C GLY A 278 -5.59 -10.33 12.81
N ARG A 279 -5.92 -10.77 11.59
CA ARG A 279 -5.74 -12.15 11.15
C ARG A 279 -4.33 -12.34 10.57
N PHE A 280 -3.32 -12.12 11.41
CA PHE A 280 -1.91 -12.14 10.99
C PHE A 280 -1.12 -13.30 11.60
N GLY A 281 -1.79 -14.27 12.22
CA GLY A 281 -1.15 -15.54 12.57
C GLY A 281 -0.76 -16.29 11.29
N HIS A 282 0.47 -16.80 11.26
CA HIS A 282 0.90 -17.69 10.18
C HIS A 282 -0.06 -18.90 10.11
N PRO A 283 -0.38 -19.43 8.91
CA PRO A 283 -1.37 -20.51 8.79
C PRO A 283 -1.03 -21.74 9.64
N GLU A 284 0.25 -22.06 9.80
CA GLU A 284 0.70 -23.27 10.50
C GLU A 284 1.59 -22.98 11.73
N GLN A 285 2.73 -22.33 11.52
CA GLN A 285 3.70 -21.96 12.57
C GLN A 285 3.09 -21.08 13.70
N ASP A 286 3.53 -21.28 14.94
CA ASP A 286 3.02 -20.60 16.15
C ASP A 286 3.56 -19.16 16.32
N ARG A 287 3.43 -18.35 15.26
CA ARG A 287 3.90 -16.96 15.22
C ARG A 287 2.98 -16.06 14.38
N ALA A 288 3.15 -14.75 14.54
CA ALA A 288 2.62 -13.80 13.58
C ALA A 288 3.43 -13.82 12.27
N LEU A 289 2.95 -13.09 11.27
CA LEU A 289 3.69 -12.80 10.05
C LEU A 289 5.06 -12.17 10.34
N SER A 290 6.08 -12.63 9.62
CA SER A 290 7.39 -11.99 9.57
C SER A 290 7.32 -10.70 8.73
N LEU A 291 8.29 -9.80 8.88
CA LEU A 291 8.33 -8.57 8.06
C LEU A 291 8.40 -8.87 6.55
N ARG A 292 9.21 -9.85 6.15
CA ARG A 292 9.33 -10.34 4.76
C ARG A 292 8.01 -10.87 4.22
N GLU A 293 7.31 -11.72 4.97
CA GLU A 293 6.01 -12.27 4.54
C GLU A 293 5.00 -11.14 4.31
N GLY A 294 4.94 -10.15 5.22
CA GLY A 294 4.10 -8.97 5.03
C GLY A 294 4.47 -8.16 3.79
N ALA A 295 5.77 -8.00 3.49
CA ALA A 295 6.24 -7.32 2.27
C ALA A 295 5.83 -8.07 1.00
N ILE A 296 6.01 -9.39 0.95
CA ILE A 296 5.63 -10.22 -0.20
C ILE A 296 4.11 -10.19 -0.42
N LEU A 297 3.32 -10.31 0.65
CA LEU A 297 1.86 -10.21 0.57
C LEU A 297 1.38 -8.80 0.16
N GLN A 298 2.19 -7.77 0.41
CA GLN A 298 2.00 -6.41 -0.12
C GLN A 298 2.44 -6.27 -1.58
N GLY A 299 2.99 -7.32 -2.19
CA GLY A 299 3.41 -7.38 -3.59
C GLY A 299 4.85 -6.97 -3.83
N PHE A 300 5.63 -6.67 -2.78
CA PHE A 300 7.05 -6.39 -2.96
C PHE A 300 7.81 -7.66 -3.39
N PRO A 301 8.78 -7.53 -4.32
CA PRO A 301 9.71 -8.62 -4.64
C PRO A 301 10.44 -9.16 -3.41
N MET A 302 10.82 -10.44 -3.46
CA MET A 302 11.56 -11.11 -2.38
C MET A 302 12.86 -10.40 -2.02
N ASP A 303 13.54 -9.82 -3.01
CA ASP A 303 14.81 -9.10 -2.88
C ASP A 303 14.65 -7.60 -2.58
N TYR A 304 13.43 -7.09 -2.43
CA TYR A 304 13.20 -5.69 -2.11
C TYR A 304 13.78 -5.35 -0.73
N GLN A 305 14.63 -4.32 -0.69
CA GLN A 305 15.35 -3.91 0.53
C GLN A 305 14.61 -2.79 1.26
N PHE A 306 14.41 -2.92 2.56
CA PHE A 306 13.75 -1.88 3.37
C PHE A 306 14.69 -1.18 4.35
N VAL A 307 15.86 -1.78 4.59
CA VAL A 307 16.85 -1.32 5.56
C VAL A 307 18.24 -1.58 4.98
N GLU A 308 19.17 -0.65 5.19
CA GLU A 308 20.57 -0.84 4.82
C GLU A 308 21.15 -2.10 5.49
N PRO A 309 21.95 -2.92 4.77
CA PRO A 309 22.65 -4.04 5.37
C PRO A 309 23.41 -3.63 6.64
N GLY A 310 23.25 -4.43 7.70
CA GLY A 310 23.89 -4.20 9.00
C GLY A 310 23.19 -3.19 9.93
N ARG A 311 22.12 -2.52 9.50
CA ARG A 311 21.34 -1.65 10.40
C ARG A 311 20.34 -2.46 11.24
N PRO A 312 20.01 -1.98 12.46
CA PRO A 312 19.03 -2.62 13.32
C PRO A 312 17.62 -2.61 12.72
N ILE A 313 16.88 -3.68 12.99
CA ILE A 313 15.51 -3.88 12.53
C ILE A 313 14.53 -3.35 13.57
N TYR A 314 13.70 -2.39 13.17
CA TYR A 314 12.65 -1.82 14.02
C TYR A 314 11.28 -2.16 13.45
N PHE A 315 10.60 -3.15 14.05
CA PHE A 315 9.30 -3.64 13.60
C PHE A 315 8.26 -2.55 13.40
N ALA A 316 8.11 -1.62 14.36
CA ALA A 316 7.10 -0.57 14.26
C ALA A 316 7.32 0.39 13.07
N LYS A 317 8.60 0.63 12.73
CA LYS A 317 9.00 1.47 11.62
C LYS A 317 8.79 0.75 10.29
N LEU A 318 9.25 -0.49 10.19
CA LEU A 318 9.15 -1.29 8.97
C LEU A 318 7.73 -1.78 8.68
N GLY A 319 6.99 -2.22 9.70
CA GLY A 319 5.59 -2.56 9.56
C GLY A 319 4.78 -1.39 9.03
N ARG A 320 5.03 -0.16 9.53
CA ARG A 320 4.40 1.07 9.02
C ARG A 320 4.77 1.33 7.57
N MET A 321 6.06 1.27 7.24
CA MET A 321 6.56 1.48 5.89
C MET A 321 5.93 0.51 4.88
N ILE A 322 5.89 -0.78 5.20
CA ILE A 322 5.30 -1.84 4.36
C ILE A 322 3.78 -1.69 4.28
N GLY A 323 3.09 -1.56 5.41
CA GLY A 323 1.62 -1.53 5.45
C GLY A 323 1.01 -0.27 4.81
N ASN A 324 1.72 0.86 4.86
CA ASN A 324 1.31 2.10 4.20
C ASN A 324 1.52 2.08 2.70
N ALA A 325 2.47 1.30 2.19
CA ALA A 325 2.81 1.31 0.77
C ALA A 325 1.59 0.98 -0.10
N VAL A 326 1.52 1.59 -1.28
CA VAL A 326 0.68 1.12 -2.38
C VAL A 326 1.22 -0.26 -2.79
N PRO A 327 0.37 -1.30 -2.94
CA PRO A 327 0.83 -2.58 -3.43
C PRO A 327 1.50 -2.45 -4.80
N VAL A 328 2.63 -3.13 -4.99
CA VAL A 328 3.39 -3.03 -6.25
C VAL A 328 2.55 -3.40 -7.46
N GLU A 329 1.72 -4.45 -7.36
CA GLU A 329 0.85 -4.86 -8.46
C GLU A 329 -0.21 -3.80 -8.78
N LEU A 330 -0.71 -3.06 -7.77
CA LEU A 330 -1.60 -1.91 -8.02
C LEU A 330 -0.86 -0.80 -8.77
N GLY A 331 0.42 -0.57 -8.42
CA GLY A 331 1.27 0.34 -9.18
C GLY A 331 1.47 -0.10 -10.64
N ARG A 332 1.60 -1.40 -10.91
CA ARG A 332 1.66 -1.93 -12.28
C ARG A 332 0.35 -1.74 -13.04
N VAL A 333 -0.79 -1.91 -12.38
CA VAL A 333 -2.11 -1.64 -12.98
C VAL A 333 -2.21 -0.19 -13.42
N VAL A 334 -1.83 0.76 -12.55
CA VAL A 334 -1.77 2.19 -12.88
C VAL A 334 -0.81 2.43 -14.04
N ALA A 335 0.41 1.93 -13.95
CA ALA A 335 1.44 2.14 -14.98
C ALA A 335 1.03 1.56 -16.34
N ARG A 336 0.45 0.35 -16.40
CA ARG A 336 -0.07 -0.27 -17.63
C ARG A 336 -1.17 0.58 -18.25
N SER A 337 -2.10 1.05 -17.44
CA SER A 337 -3.22 1.88 -17.90
C SER A 337 -2.69 3.17 -18.55
N ILE A 338 -1.76 3.85 -17.89
CA ILE A 338 -1.13 5.07 -18.41
C ILE A 338 -0.27 4.77 -19.65
N LYS A 339 0.50 3.68 -19.65
CA LYS A 339 1.31 3.23 -20.79
C LYS A 339 0.48 2.96 -22.04
N GLN A 340 -0.64 2.27 -21.88
CA GLN A 340 -1.58 2.00 -22.98
C GLN A 340 -2.18 3.30 -23.50
N HIS A 341 -2.58 4.20 -22.58
CA HIS A 341 -3.09 5.52 -22.93
C HIS A 341 -2.07 6.34 -23.73
N LEU A 342 -0.84 6.50 -23.22
CA LEU A 342 0.17 7.30 -23.89
C LEU A 342 0.48 6.81 -25.30
N LYS A 343 0.53 5.48 -25.53
CA LYS A 343 0.72 4.91 -26.87
C LYS A 343 -0.40 5.23 -27.87
N ALA A 344 -1.61 5.51 -27.40
CA ALA A 344 -2.73 5.90 -28.26
C ALA A 344 -2.68 7.38 -28.67
N TYR A 345 -1.82 8.18 -28.00
CA TYR A 345 -1.62 9.61 -28.22
C TYR A 345 -0.14 9.96 -28.51
N GLU A 346 0.66 8.94 -28.85
CA GLU A 346 1.95 9.07 -29.55
C GLU A 346 1.68 9.20 -31.06
#